data_AF-A0A4Q9VN10-F1
#
_entry.id   AF-A0A4Q9VN10-F1
#
_cell.length_a   1.000
_cell.length_b   1.000
_cell.length_c   1.000
_cell.angle_alpha   90.00
_cell.angle_beta   90.00
_cell.angle_gamma   90.00
#
_symmetry.space_group_name_H-M   'P 1'
#
loop_
_entity.id
_entity.type
_entity.pdbx_description
1 polymer ?
#
loop_
_entity_poly.entity_id
_entity_poly.type
_entity_poly.pdbx_seq_one_letter_code
_entity_poly.pdbx_strand_id
1 'polypeptide(L)'
;MFDSYLIEIDDLEAGLLLRQGEAFVFHAVAPRFRAFEGAVFADPWSAERALRRHAQRPTPKRDGARDPGAPRRVPPAAGRRALG
;
A
#
# COMPACT_ATOMS: atom_id res chain seq x y z
N MET A 1 32.66 3.32 -9.30
CA MET A 1 31.73 4.45 -9.53
C MET A 1 30.36 3.97 -9.07
N PHE A 2 29.68 4.72 -8.20
CA PHE A 2 28.33 4.38 -7.75
C PHE A 2 27.35 5.14 -8.62
N ASP A 3 26.54 4.41 -9.39
CA ASP A 3 25.43 4.99 -10.12
C ASP A 3 24.20 4.89 -9.21
N SER A 4 23.65 6.04 -8.81
CA SER A 4 22.43 6.12 -7.99
C SER A 4 21.38 6.92 -8.73
N TYR A 5 20.15 6.41 -8.77
CA TYR A 5 19.05 7.00 -9.52
C TYR A 5 17.91 7.33 -8.57
N LEU A 6 17.32 8.51 -8.71
CA LEU A 6 16.01 8.82 -8.13
C LEU A 6 14.94 8.34 -9.10
N ILE A 7 13.96 7.58 -8.61
CA ILE A 7 12.79 7.17 -9.40
C ILE A 7 11.59 8.02 -8.97
N GLU A 8 11.00 8.71 -9.93
CA GLU A 8 9.75 9.47 -9.75
C GLU A 8 8.59 8.79 -10.49
N ILE A 9 7.45 8.67 -9.81
CA ILE A 9 6.23 8.07 -10.35
C ILE A 9 5.06 9.00 -10.04
N ASP A 10 4.37 9.49 -11.06
CA ASP A 10 3.25 10.45 -10.92
C ASP A 10 3.66 11.68 -10.09
N ASP A 11 4.82 12.29 -10.41
CA ASP A 11 5.42 13.44 -9.71
C ASP A 11 5.73 13.20 -8.22
N LEU A 12 5.78 11.93 -7.79
CA LEU A 12 6.15 11.52 -6.44
C LEU A 12 7.49 10.80 -6.45
N GLU A 13 8.40 11.23 -5.57
CA GLU A 13 9.65 10.54 -5.25
C GLU A 13 9.37 9.14 -4.71
N ALA A 14 9.40 8.14 -5.60
CA ALA A 14 9.05 6.77 -5.26
C ALA A 14 10.16 6.14 -4.39
N GLY A 15 11.41 6.34 -4.79
CA GLY A 15 12.56 5.80 -4.08
C GLY A 15 13.87 5.97 -4.83
N LEU A 16 14.94 5.46 -4.22
CA LEU A 16 16.29 5.45 -4.76
C LEU A 16 16.63 4.07 -5.33
N LEU A 17 17.38 4.04 -6.42
CA LEU A 17 17.94 2.85 -7.02
C LEU A 17 19.47 2.91 -6.91
N LEU A 18 20.06 1.99 -6.14
CA LEU A 18 21.51 1.94 -5.92
C LEU A 18 22.13 0.82 -6.73
N ARG A 19 23.13 1.12 -7.55
CA ARG A 19 23.89 0.09 -8.28
C ARG A 19 24.75 -0.74 -7.32
N GLN A 20 24.59 -2.05 -7.36
CA GLN A 20 25.39 -3.05 -6.67
C GLN A 20 25.90 -4.08 -7.69
N GLY A 21 27.11 -3.86 -8.21
CA GLY A 21 27.66 -4.68 -9.30
C GLY A 21 26.85 -4.52 -10.59
N GLU A 22 26.34 -5.63 -11.11
CA GLU A 22 25.50 -5.68 -12.33
C GLU A 22 24.00 -5.55 -12.05
N ALA A 23 23.62 -5.32 -10.79
CA ALA A 23 22.23 -5.19 -10.36
C ALA A 23 21.98 -3.86 -9.65
N PHE A 24 20.70 -3.59 -9.42
CA PHE A 24 20.23 -2.39 -8.76
C PHE A 24 19.28 -2.74 -7.61
N VAL A 25 19.49 -2.13 -6.44
CA VAL A 25 18.64 -2.34 -5.26
C VAL A 25 17.78 -1.10 -5.04
N PHE A 26 16.47 -1.30 -4.92
CA PHE A 26 15.52 -0.23 -4.65
C PHE A 26 15.33 0.02 -3.15
N HIS A 27 15.31 1.30 -2.76
CA HIS A 27 14.99 1.76 -1.42
C HIS A 27 13.83 2.76 -1.49
N ALA A 28 12.72 2.43 -0.84
CA ALA A 28 11.50 3.20 -0.91
C ALA A 28 11.60 4.51 -0.09
N VAL A 29 11.26 5.63 -0.73
CA VAL A 29 11.09 6.92 -0.07
C VAL A 29 9.62 7.13 0.27
N ALA A 30 8.73 6.93 -0.71
CA ALA A 30 7.30 7.09 -0.50
C ALA A 30 6.66 5.80 0.10
N PRO A 31 5.76 5.91 1.11
CA PRO A 31 5.11 4.76 1.74
C PRO A 31 4.36 3.83 0.78
N ARG A 32 3.81 4.38 -0.31
CA ARG A 32 3.10 3.63 -1.37
C ARG A 32 3.99 2.56 -2.02
N PHE A 33 5.30 2.75 -2.03
CA PHE A 33 6.25 1.84 -2.69
C PHE A 33 7.06 0.99 -1.71
N ARG A 34 6.74 1.00 -0.41
CA ARG A 34 7.42 0.14 0.59
C ARG A 34 7.38 -1.36 0.26
N ALA A 35 6.40 -1.80 -0.52
CA ALA A 35 6.33 -3.18 -1.00
C ALA A 35 7.52 -3.58 -1.89
N PHE A 36 8.30 -2.61 -2.39
CA PHE A 36 9.50 -2.82 -3.20
C PHE A 36 10.80 -2.61 -2.44
N GLU A 37 10.77 -2.34 -1.13
CA GLU A 37 12.00 -2.16 -0.34
C GLU A 37 12.94 -3.35 -0.50
N GLY A 38 14.19 -3.08 -0.88
CA GLY A 38 15.22 -4.10 -1.14
C GLY A 38 15.02 -4.90 -2.43
N ALA A 39 14.02 -4.57 -3.26
CA ALA A 39 13.81 -5.27 -4.52
C ALA A 39 15.01 -5.07 -5.46
N VAL A 40 15.42 -6.16 -6.11
CA VAL A 40 16.57 -6.19 -7.01
C VAL A 40 16.10 -6.16 -8.46
N PHE A 41 16.70 -5.28 -9.25
CA PHE A 41 16.41 -5.06 -10.65
C PHE A 41 17.67 -5.20 -11.49
N ALA A 42 17.52 -5.70 -12.73
CA ALA A 42 18.63 -5.84 -13.67
C ALA A 42 19.05 -4.47 -14.24
N ASP A 43 18.10 -3.57 -14.40
CA ASP A 43 18.30 -2.23 -14.95
C ASP A 43 17.27 -1.23 -14.39
N PRO A 44 17.56 0.09 -14.44
CA PRO A 44 16.65 1.10 -13.90
C PRO A 44 15.27 1.14 -14.56
N TRP A 45 15.15 0.80 -15.84
CA TRP A 45 13.89 0.86 -16.58
C TRP A 45 12.94 -0.27 -16.16
N SER A 46 13.50 -1.44 -15.83
CA SER A 46 12.75 -2.55 -15.26
C SER A 46 12.14 -2.19 -13.89
N ALA A 47 12.87 -1.43 -13.07
CA ALA A 47 12.39 -0.91 -11.79
C ALA A 47 11.25 0.07 -11.98
N GLU A 48 11.44 1.10 -12.82
CA GLU A 48 10.42 2.11 -13.11
C GLU A 48 9.13 1.45 -13.63
N ARG A 49 9.25 0.52 -14.58
CA ARG A 49 8.09 -0.18 -15.15
C ARG A 49 7.33 -0.99 -14.10
N ALA A 50 8.03 -1.63 -13.15
CA ALA A 50 7.40 -2.37 -12.06
C ALA A 50 6.65 -1.43 -11.09
N LEU A 51 7.28 -0.31 -10.72
CA LEU A 51 6.72 0.70 -9.84
C LEU A 51 5.50 1.39 -10.47
N ARG A 52 5.55 1.76 -11.76
CA ARG A 52 4.41 2.32 -12.50
C ARG A 52 3.22 1.37 -12.52
N ARG A 53 3.44 0.08 -12.77
CA ARG A 53 2.36 -0.93 -12.73
C ARG A 53 1.74 -1.06 -11.34
N HIS A 54 2.56 -0.96 -10.29
CA HIS A 54 2.05 -0.97 -8.92
C HIS A 54 1.20 0.27 -8.62
N ALA A 55 1.66 1.45 -9.06
CA ALA A 55 0.92 2.69 -8.89
C ALA A 55 -0.45 2.65 -9.57
N GLN A 56 -0.56 2.06 -10.76
CA GLN A 56 -1.83 1.95 -11.48
C GLN A 56 -2.85 1.01 -10.81
N ARG A 57 -2.43 0.19 -9.83
CA ARG A 57 -3.35 -0.70 -9.13
C ARG A 57 -4.24 0.14 -8.20
N PRO A 58 -5.57 0.12 -8.38
CA PRO A 58 -6.47 0.79 -7.45
C PRO A 58 -6.18 0.26 -6.05
N THR A 59 -5.88 1.13 -5.11
CA THR A 59 -5.90 0.72 -3.71
C THR A 59 -7.33 0.26 -3.42
N PRO A 60 -7.53 -0.93 -2.83
CA PRO A 60 -8.87 -1.29 -2.38
C PRO A 60 -9.31 -0.17 -1.45
N LYS A 61 -10.33 0.58 -1.87
CA LYS A 61 -11.05 1.50 -1.00
C LYS A 61 -11.36 0.66 0.23
N ARG A 62 -10.91 1.10 1.41
CA ARG A 62 -11.40 0.53 2.67
C ARG A 62 -12.89 0.85 2.71
N ASP A 63 -13.70 0.06 2.03
CA ASP A 63 -15.14 0.13 2.07
C ASP A 63 -15.53 -0.22 3.50
N GLY A 64 -15.95 0.80 4.24
CA GLY A 64 -16.41 0.66 5.60
C GLY A 64 -15.31 0.25 6.57
N ALA A 65 -14.54 1.24 7.06
CA ALA A 65 -14.33 1.24 8.50
C ALA A 65 -15.74 1.22 9.13
N ARG A 66 -16.19 0.02 9.47
CA ARG A 66 -17.40 -0.22 10.25
C ARG A 66 -17.28 0.71 11.45
N ASP A 67 -18.14 1.72 11.48
CA ASP A 67 -18.21 2.67 12.58
C ASP A 67 -18.33 1.86 13.89
N PRO A 68 -17.32 1.85 14.78
CA PRO A 68 -17.40 1.12 16.03
C PRO A 68 -18.44 1.73 16.99
N GLY A 69 -19.05 2.87 16.63
CA GLY A 69 -20.02 3.60 17.43
C GLY A 69 -21.50 3.29 17.16
N ALA A 70 -21.85 2.41 16.21
CA ALA A 70 -23.26 2.10 15.97
C ALA A 70 -23.86 1.39 17.20
N PRO A 71 -24.84 1.98 17.91
CA PRO A 71 -25.40 1.37 19.12
C PRO A 71 -26.04 0.04 18.75
N ARG A 72 -25.62 -1.03 19.44
CA ARG A 72 -26.31 -2.33 19.42
C ARG A 72 -27.79 -2.08 19.69
N ARG A 73 -28.64 -2.25 18.66
CA ARG A 73 -30.08 -2.30 18.86
C ARG A 73 -30.37 -3.49 19.77
N VAL A 74 -30.65 -3.20 21.03
CA VAL A 74 -31.12 -4.20 21.99
C VAL A 74 -32.53 -4.60 21.52
N PRO A 75 -32.80 -5.88 21.23
CA PRO A 75 -34.15 -6.29 20.89
C PRO A 75 -35.07 -6.05 22.10
N PRO A 76 -36.33 -5.62 21.89
CA PRO A 76 -37.26 -5.43 22.99
C PRO A 76 -37.48 -6.77 23.69
N ALA A 77 -37.37 -6.75 25.03
CA ALA A 77 -37.64 -7.91 25.86
C ALA A 77 -39.04 -8.43 25.58
N ALA A 78 -39.14 -9.70 25.20
CA ALA A 78 -40.41 -10.40 25.04
C ALA A 78 -41.19 -10.29 26.37
N GLY A 79 -42.36 -9.64 26.28
CA GLY A 79 -43.23 -9.38 27.42
C GLY A 79 -43.60 -10.68 28.13
N ARG A 80 -43.31 -10.72 29.42
CA ARG A 80 -43.91 -11.68 30.35
C ARG A 80 -45.41 -11.40 30.38
N ARG A 81 -46.22 -12.24 29.71
CA ARG A 81 -47.64 -12.33 30.02
C ARG A 81 -47.81 -13.15 31.28
N ALA A 82 -48.20 -12.47 32.34
CA ALA A 82 -48.77 -13.05 33.54
C ALA A 82 -50.25 -13.39 33.29
N LEU A 83 -50.64 -14.56 33.82
CA LEU A 83 -51.91 -14.90 34.47
C LEU A 83 -53.23 -14.75 33.71
N GLY A 84 -53.92 -15.90 33.64
CA GLY A 84 -55.34 -16.10 33.40
C GLY A 84 -55.66 -17.54 33.74
#